data_AF-A0A661SP68-F1
#
_entry.id   AF-A0A661SP68-F1
#
_cell.length_a   1.000
_cell.length_b   1.000
_cell.length_c   1.000
_cell.angle_alpha   90.00
_cell.angle_beta   90.00
_cell.angle_gamma   90.00
#
_symmetry.space_group_name_H-M   'P 1'
#
loop_
_entity.id
_entity.type
_entity.pdbx_description
1 polymer ?
#
loop_
_entity_poly.entity_id
_entity_poly.type
_entity_poly.pdbx_seq_one_letter_code
_entity_poly.pdbx_strand_id
1 'polypeptide(L)'
;MDRIYVRIRKKARQIVFRFPPPDFYKDFSWAKDLSRQFFETDPVILQLRSFVTEHLEDDFGHGLDHAVKVTLDAGALMAVECEHSAKTGKHLCQNQRRRVRVVQCAGLLHDMKRKDKDHAAAGAAYARKVLCHYPLSAEEVEDVSQAIQNHEAFRDTLAISTRTPRGLLVCD
;
A
#
# COMPACT_ATOMS: atom_id res chain seq x y z
N MET A 1 -12.28 -28.88 2.73
CA MET A 1 -12.98 -27.73 2.10
C MET A 1 -14.28 -28.22 1.49
N ASP A 2 -15.37 -27.50 1.74
CA ASP A 2 -16.69 -27.77 1.17
C ASP A 2 -16.66 -27.70 -0.39
N ARG A 3 -17.35 -28.64 -1.05
CA ARG A 3 -17.46 -28.75 -2.51
C ARG A 3 -18.00 -27.48 -3.16
N ILE A 4 -18.84 -26.71 -2.46
CA ILE A 4 -19.37 -25.44 -2.95
C ILE A 4 -18.25 -24.40 -3.08
N TYR A 5 -17.38 -24.27 -2.07
CA TYR A 5 -16.24 -23.34 -2.09
C TYR A 5 -15.28 -23.62 -3.25
N VAL A 6 -15.00 -24.90 -3.53
CA VAL A 6 -14.13 -25.29 -4.65
C VAL A 6 -14.76 -24.88 -5.99
N ARG A 7 -16.08 -25.07 -6.15
CA ARG A 7 -16.81 -24.67 -7.37
C ARG A 7 -16.79 -23.17 -7.57
N ILE A 8 -17.02 -22.38 -6.52
CA ILE A 8 -16.98 -20.91 -6.57
C ILE A 8 -15.58 -20.44 -6.97
N ARG A 9 -14.52 -20.93 -6.31
CA ARG A 9 -13.12 -20.58 -6.67
C ARG A 9 -12.78 -20.95 -8.11
N LYS A 10 -13.23 -22.11 -8.60
CA LYS A 10 -13.03 -22.51 -10.00
C LYS A 10 -13.75 -21.56 -10.96
N LYS A 11 -14.99 -21.16 -10.66
CA LYS A 11 -15.75 -20.22 -11.48
C LYS A 11 -15.14 -18.83 -11.51
N ALA A 12 -14.71 -18.29 -10.36
CA ALA A 12 -14.01 -17.01 -10.29
C ALA A 12 -12.76 -17.00 -11.19
N ARG A 13 -11.93 -18.04 -11.13
CA ARG A 13 -10.76 -18.17 -12.02
C ARG A 13 -11.16 -18.23 -13.49
N GLN A 14 -12.18 -19.03 -13.84
CA GLN A 14 -12.68 -19.11 -15.22
C GLN A 14 -13.17 -17.76 -15.75
N ILE A 15 -13.78 -16.92 -14.91
CA ILE A 15 -14.20 -15.58 -15.30
C ILE A 15 -12.97 -14.73 -15.59
N VAL A 16 -12.03 -14.63 -14.65
CA VAL A 16 -10.81 -13.81 -14.79
C VAL A 16 -10.00 -14.20 -16.04
N PHE A 17 -9.85 -15.50 -16.34
CA PHE A 17 -9.11 -15.97 -17.53
C PHE A 17 -9.72 -15.56 -18.88
N ARG A 18 -10.97 -15.08 -18.91
CA ARG A 18 -11.63 -14.63 -20.15
C ARG A 18 -11.41 -13.15 -20.44
N PHE A 19 -10.84 -12.40 -19.50
CA PHE A 19 -10.58 -10.98 -19.67
C PHE A 19 -9.08 -10.73 -19.86
N PRO A 20 -8.70 -9.71 -20.65
CA PRO A 20 -7.32 -9.26 -20.69
C PRO A 20 -6.89 -8.77 -19.28
N PRO A 21 -5.58 -8.75 -19.00
CA PRO A 21 -5.08 -8.07 -17.82
C PRO A 21 -5.50 -6.58 -17.85
N PRO A 22 -5.70 -5.92 -16.69
CA PRO A 22 -6.00 -4.51 -16.64
C PRO A 22 -4.98 -3.66 -17.41
N ASP A 23 -5.47 -2.70 -18.21
CA ASP A 23 -4.63 -1.84 -19.07
C ASP A 23 -3.57 -1.08 -18.27
N PHE A 24 -3.85 -0.74 -17.00
CA PHE A 24 -2.89 -0.12 -16.09
C PHE A 24 -1.53 -0.83 -16.07
N TYR A 25 -1.52 -2.17 -15.98
CA TYR A 25 -0.28 -2.93 -15.90
C TYR A 25 0.49 -2.99 -17.23
N LYS A 26 -0.18 -2.71 -18.35
CA LYS A 26 0.42 -2.63 -19.68
C LYS A 26 0.97 -1.22 -19.91
N ASP A 27 0.12 -0.22 -19.72
CA ASP A 27 0.41 1.19 -20.01
C ASP A 27 1.42 1.77 -19.02
N PHE A 28 1.37 1.34 -17.75
CA PHE A 28 2.28 1.76 -16.68
C PHE A 28 3.19 0.63 -16.19
N SER A 29 3.56 -0.29 -17.09
CA SER A 29 4.52 -1.37 -16.81
C SER A 29 5.82 -0.87 -16.16
N TRP A 30 6.32 0.28 -16.61
CA TRP A 30 7.51 0.93 -16.03
C TRP A 30 7.32 1.32 -14.55
N ALA A 31 6.13 1.79 -14.15
CA ALA A 31 5.85 2.23 -12.79
C ALA A 31 5.70 1.03 -11.86
N LYS A 32 5.06 -0.03 -12.35
CA LYS A 32 4.99 -1.33 -11.68
C LYS A 32 6.39 -1.89 -11.41
N ASP A 33 7.26 -1.91 -12.42
CA ASP A 33 8.62 -2.44 -12.29
C ASP A 33 9.45 -1.57 -11.34
N LEU A 34 9.28 -0.24 -11.40
CA LEU A 34 9.92 0.68 -10.47
C LEU A 34 9.46 0.45 -9.02
N SER A 35 8.16 0.33 -8.79
CA SER A 35 7.58 0.06 -7.46
C SER A 35 8.10 -1.24 -6.88
N ARG A 36 8.17 -2.29 -7.72
CA ARG A 36 8.77 -3.58 -7.36
C ARG A 36 10.25 -3.46 -7.01
N GLN A 37 11.04 -2.83 -7.88
CA GLN A 37 12.47 -2.63 -7.62
C GLN A 37 12.67 -1.85 -6.32
N PHE A 38 11.88 -0.82 -6.06
CA PHE A 38 11.94 -0.07 -4.80
C PHE A 38 11.61 -0.95 -3.60
N PHE A 39 10.53 -1.73 -3.68
CA PHE A 39 10.09 -2.66 -2.64
C PHE A 39 11.15 -3.72 -2.30
N GLU A 40 11.92 -4.15 -3.30
CA GLU A 40 12.94 -5.19 -3.16
C GLU A 40 14.33 -4.65 -2.78
N THR A 41 14.56 -3.34 -2.86
CA THR A 41 15.91 -2.77 -2.66
C THR A 41 15.99 -1.65 -1.63
N ASP A 42 14.89 -0.98 -1.29
CA ASP A 42 14.91 0.09 -0.31
C ASP A 42 15.10 -0.47 1.12
N PRO A 43 16.16 -0.06 1.86
CA PRO A 43 16.46 -0.66 3.16
C PRO A 43 15.35 -0.52 4.20
N VAL A 44 14.60 0.59 4.15
CA VAL A 44 13.50 0.85 5.08
C VAL A 44 12.34 -0.10 4.81
N ILE A 45 11.99 -0.28 3.52
CA ILE A 45 10.92 -1.19 3.12
C ILE A 45 11.29 -2.65 3.41
N LEU A 46 12.54 -3.04 3.16
CA LEU A 46 13.01 -4.39 3.48
C LEU A 46 12.91 -4.67 4.99
N GLN A 47 13.36 -3.74 5.82
CA GLN A 47 13.25 -3.87 7.28
C GLN A 47 11.79 -3.95 7.74
N LEU A 48 10.93 -3.05 7.23
CA LEU A 48 9.52 -3.02 7.60
C LEU A 48 8.79 -4.29 7.14
N ARG A 49 9.10 -4.79 5.94
CA ARG A 49 8.53 -6.05 5.42
C ARG A 49 8.92 -7.23 6.31
N SER A 50 10.17 -7.32 6.77
CA SER A 50 10.57 -8.36 7.72
C SER A 50 9.78 -8.27 9.02
N PHE A 51 9.64 -7.06 9.56
CA PHE A 51 8.80 -6.81 10.75
C PHE A 51 7.34 -7.25 10.53
N VAL A 52 6.72 -6.84 9.42
CA VAL A 52 5.34 -7.23 9.09
C VAL A 52 5.22 -8.75 8.92
N THR A 53 6.19 -9.40 8.28
CA THR A 53 6.18 -10.86 8.11
C THR A 53 6.15 -11.61 9.45
N GLU A 54 6.83 -11.08 10.47
CA GLU A 54 6.89 -11.68 11.81
C GLU A 54 5.62 -11.43 12.65
N HIS A 55 4.88 -10.35 12.36
CA HIS A 55 3.82 -9.86 13.23
C HIS A 55 2.42 -9.89 12.60
N LEU A 56 2.32 -10.09 11.28
CA LEU A 56 1.05 -10.13 10.57
C LEU A 56 0.40 -11.50 10.71
N GLU A 57 -0.85 -11.50 11.14
CA GLU A 57 -1.66 -12.71 11.20
C GLU A 57 -2.23 -12.99 9.79
N ASP A 58 -1.97 -14.18 9.24
CA ASP A 58 -2.49 -14.58 7.92
C ASP A 58 -3.90 -15.14 8.06
N ASP A 59 -4.90 -14.32 7.75
CA ASP A 59 -6.31 -14.68 7.87
C ASP A 59 -7.12 -14.25 6.65
N PHE A 60 -7.99 -15.15 6.16
CA PHE A 60 -9.01 -14.89 5.13
C PHE A 60 -8.54 -14.20 3.84
N GLY A 61 -7.26 -14.33 3.48
CA GLY A 61 -6.68 -13.69 2.29
C GLY A 61 -6.13 -12.29 2.54
N HIS A 62 -5.92 -11.90 3.80
CA HIS A 62 -5.31 -10.63 4.23
C HIS A 62 -3.91 -10.77 4.84
N GLY A 63 -3.25 -11.91 4.63
CA GLY A 63 -1.84 -12.09 5.00
C GLY A 63 -0.87 -11.32 4.13
N LEU A 64 0.42 -11.66 4.26
CA LEU A 64 1.53 -10.93 3.64
C LEU A 64 1.37 -10.78 2.12
N ASP A 65 0.88 -11.82 1.44
CA ASP A 65 0.65 -11.80 -0.01
C ASP A 65 -0.34 -10.71 -0.45
N HIS A 66 -1.33 -10.40 0.38
CA HIS A 66 -2.29 -9.32 0.12
C HIS A 66 -1.63 -7.97 0.35
N ALA A 67 -1.00 -7.79 1.51
CA ALA A 67 -0.29 -6.55 1.83
C ALA A 67 0.73 -6.20 0.73
N VAL A 68 1.54 -7.16 0.29
CA VAL A 68 2.53 -6.96 -0.77
C VAL A 68 1.90 -6.52 -2.09
N LYS A 69 0.78 -7.11 -2.51
CA LYS A 69 0.11 -6.72 -3.77
C LYS A 69 -0.38 -5.28 -3.70
N VAL A 70 -1.07 -4.92 -2.61
CA VAL A 70 -1.57 -3.55 -2.38
C VAL A 70 -0.40 -2.56 -2.35
N THR A 71 0.68 -2.90 -1.63
CA THR A 71 1.89 -2.08 -1.55
C THR A 71 2.52 -1.81 -2.92
N LEU A 72 2.61 -2.84 -3.77
CA LEU A 72 3.23 -2.70 -5.09
C LEU A 72 2.39 -1.79 -6.00
N ASP A 73 1.07 -1.97 -6.00
CA ASP A 73 0.16 -1.15 -6.81
C ASP A 73 0.15 0.31 -6.31
N ALA A 74 0.11 0.53 -4.99
CA ALA A 74 0.16 1.86 -4.40
C ALA A 74 1.48 2.59 -4.73
N GLY A 75 2.62 1.91 -4.67
CA GLY A 75 3.90 2.49 -5.10
C GLY A 75 3.97 2.78 -6.60
N ALA A 76 3.29 1.98 -7.43
CA ALA A 76 3.20 2.22 -8.87
C ALA A 76 2.35 3.46 -9.18
N LEU A 77 1.18 3.59 -8.53
CA LEU A 77 0.33 4.78 -8.63
C LEU A 77 1.09 6.03 -8.20
N MET A 78 1.77 5.99 -7.06
CA MET A 78 2.58 7.12 -6.60
C MET A 78 3.67 7.51 -7.60
N ALA A 79 4.29 6.54 -8.28
CA ALA A 79 5.29 6.82 -9.31
C ALA A 79 4.68 7.51 -10.54
N VAL A 80 3.49 7.08 -10.97
CA VAL A 80 2.73 7.70 -12.08
C VAL A 80 2.35 9.14 -11.75
N GLU A 81 1.74 9.37 -10.58
CA GLU A 81 1.33 10.71 -10.13
C GLU A 81 2.52 11.66 -9.97
N CYS A 82 3.65 11.13 -9.50
CA CYS A 82 4.89 11.88 -9.38
C CYS A 82 5.48 12.29 -10.74
N GLU A 83 5.34 11.45 -11.77
CA GLU A 83 5.83 11.73 -13.13
C GLU A 83 5.01 12.85 -13.77
N HIS A 84 3.68 12.72 -13.74
CA HIS A 84 2.75 13.71 -14.26
C HIS A 84 2.99 15.11 -13.66
N SER A 85 3.29 15.16 -12.36
CA SER A 85 3.53 16.42 -11.65
C SER A 85 4.88 17.08 -11.96
N ALA A 86 5.90 16.30 -12.33
CA ALA A 86 7.28 16.79 -12.42
C ALA A 86 7.84 16.84 -13.86
N LYS A 87 7.21 16.15 -14.83
CA LYS A 87 7.74 15.95 -16.20
C LYS A 87 9.17 15.38 -16.22
N THR A 88 9.60 14.72 -15.15
CA THR A 88 10.98 14.23 -14.95
C THR A 88 11.21 12.86 -15.57
N GLY A 89 10.56 12.51 -16.68
CA GLY A 89 10.69 11.18 -17.29
C GLY A 89 10.52 10.01 -16.29
N LYS A 90 11.07 8.85 -16.61
CA LYS A 90 10.83 7.60 -15.85
C LYS A 90 11.78 7.39 -14.64
N HIS A 91 12.44 8.44 -14.16
CA HIS A 91 13.37 8.37 -13.01
C HIS A 91 12.86 9.18 -11.82
N LEU A 92 12.84 8.56 -10.64
CA LEU A 92 12.43 9.25 -9.42
C LEU A 92 13.58 10.08 -8.83
N CYS A 93 13.33 11.36 -8.61
CA CYS A 93 14.15 12.21 -7.77
C CYS A 93 14.03 11.79 -6.29
N GLN A 94 14.94 12.27 -5.44
CA GLN A 94 14.99 11.90 -4.02
C GLN A 94 13.65 12.12 -3.28
N ASN A 95 12.95 13.21 -3.60
CA ASN A 95 11.65 13.52 -3.00
C ASN A 95 10.55 12.55 -3.44
N GLN A 96 10.56 12.10 -4.70
CA GLN A 96 9.59 11.12 -5.20
C GLN A 96 9.88 9.73 -4.61
N ARG A 97 11.16 9.36 -4.47
CA ARG A 97 11.58 8.12 -3.79
C ARG A 97 11.09 8.08 -2.33
N ARG A 98 11.18 9.20 -1.61
CA ARG A 98 10.59 9.31 -0.26
C ARG A 98 9.08 9.06 -0.26
N ARG A 99 8.34 9.59 -1.24
CA ARG A 99 6.89 9.36 -1.34
C ARG A 99 6.53 7.92 -1.65
N VAL A 100 7.26 7.26 -2.56
CA VAL A 100 7.07 5.82 -2.81
C VAL A 100 7.33 5.03 -1.54
N ARG A 101 8.34 5.38 -0.75
CA ARG A 101 8.55 4.73 0.57
C ARG A 101 7.36 4.93 1.49
N VAL A 102 6.85 6.15 1.63
CA VAL A 102 5.71 6.47 2.51
C VAL A 102 4.48 5.64 2.14
N VAL A 103 4.08 5.63 0.86
CA VAL A 103 2.90 4.86 0.44
C VAL A 103 3.11 3.34 0.59
N GLN A 104 4.34 2.86 0.38
CA GLN A 104 4.64 1.45 0.56
C GLN A 104 4.64 1.03 2.05
N CYS A 105 5.07 1.92 2.96
CA CYS A 105 4.90 1.73 4.39
C CYS A 105 3.41 1.62 4.77
N ALA A 106 2.56 2.49 4.22
CA ALA A 106 1.12 2.44 4.44
C ALA A 106 0.53 1.11 3.94
N GLY A 107 0.85 0.70 2.71
CA GLY A 107 0.40 -0.57 2.16
C GLY A 107 0.84 -1.79 2.97
N LEU A 108 2.05 -1.78 3.54
CA LEU A 108 2.53 -2.88 4.37
C LEU A 108 1.80 -2.97 5.73
N LEU A 109 1.38 -1.83 6.28
CA LEU A 109 0.84 -1.74 7.63
C LEU A 109 -0.69 -1.68 7.71
N HIS A 110 -1.39 -1.42 6.59
CA HIS A 110 -2.82 -1.06 6.60
C HIS A 110 -3.72 -2.06 7.34
N ASP A 111 -3.43 -3.36 7.23
CA ASP A 111 -4.26 -4.43 7.79
C ASP A 111 -3.66 -5.06 9.08
N MET A 112 -2.63 -4.47 9.70
CA MET A 112 -1.96 -5.05 10.88
C MET A 112 -2.85 -5.23 12.12
N LYS A 113 -4.02 -4.57 12.17
CA LYS A 113 -4.99 -4.66 13.27
C LYS A 113 -6.37 -5.14 12.84
N ARG A 114 -6.44 -5.94 11.76
CA ARG A 114 -7.67 -6.47 11.13
C ARG A 114 -8.74 -7.01 12.10
N LYS A 115 -8.34 -7.62 13.23
CA LYS A 115 -9.26 -8.24 14.21
C LYS A 115 -9.86 -7.25 15.21
N ASP A 116 -9.35 -6.03 15.26
CA ASP A 116 -9.88 -5.01 16.15
C ASP A 116 -11.21 -4.45 15.61
N LYS A 117 -12.12 -4.11 16.52
CA LYS A 117 -13.46 -3.60 16.18
C LYS A 117 -13.43 -2.37 15.27
N ASP A 118 -12.41 -1.53 15.44
CA ASP A 118 -12.13 -0.38 14.57
C ASP A 118 -10.70 -0.49 14.02
N HIS A 119 -10.48 -1.49 13.16
CA HIS A 119 -9.15 -1.88 12.70
C HIS A 119 -8.41 -0.77 11.96
N ALA A 120 -9.11 0.11 11.23
CA ALA A 120 -8.47 1.25 10.57
C ALA A 120 -7.86 2.23 11.59
N ALA A 121 -8.62 2.63 12.61
CA ALA A 121 -8.12 3.52 13.67
C ALA A 121 -7.04 2.84 14.54
N ALA A 122 -7.22 1.56 14.88
CA ALA A 122 -6.23 0.79 15.62
C ALA A 122 -4.94 0.60 14.81
N GLY A 123 -5.06 0.32 13.51
CA GLY A 123 -3.96 0.19 12.56
C GLY A 123 -3.19 1.48 12.41
N ALA A 124 -3.88 2.62 12.29
CA ALA A 124 -3.29 3.95 12.25
C ALA A 124 -2.47 4.24 13.52
N ALA A 125 -3.05 4.03 14.71
CA ALA A 125 -2.36 4.21 15.97
C ALA A 125 -1.15 3.26 16.12
N TYR A 126 -1.27 2.03 15.62
CA TYR A 126 -0.18 1.07 15.63
C TYR A 126 0.96 1.46 14.69
N ALA A 127 0.63 1.92 13.47
CA ALA A 127 1.61 2.37 12.48
C ALA A 127 2.48 3.51 13.02
N ARG A 128 1.89 4.48 13.75
CA ARG A 128 2.66 5.54 14.42
C ARG A 128 3.70 5.00 15.38
N LYS A 129 3.33 4.01 16.19
CA LYS A 129 4.23 3.39 17.18
C LYS A 129 5.34 2.60 16.52
N VAL A 130 5.05 1.92 15.41
CA VAL A 130 6.06 1.15 14.67
C VAL A 130 7.03 2.10 13.96
N LEU A 131 6.50 3.07 13.23
CA LEU A 131 7.28 3.93 12.34
C LEU A 131 8.14 4.97 13.06
N CYS A 132 7.92 5.25 14.35
CA CYS A 132 8.78 6.15 15.12
C CYS A 132 10.23 5.64 15.26
N HIS A 133 10.46 4.35 15.01
CA HIS A 133 11.78 3.72 15.01
C HIS A 133 12.42 3.64 13.62
N TYR A 134 11.75 4.16 12.58
CA TYR A 134 12.22 4.17 11.21
C TYR A 134 12.66 5.58 10.80
N PRO A 135 13.51 5.73 9.77
CA PRO A 135 14.02 7.03 9.32
C PRO A 135 12.98 7.81 8.49
N LEU A 136 11.79 8.01 9.05
CA LEU A 136 10.70 8.83 8.51
C LEU A 136 10.57 10.10 9.37
N SER A 137 10.18 11.21 8.75
CA SER A 137 9.81 12.42 9.49
C SER A 137 8.48 12.23 10.22
N ALA A 138 8.20 13.06 11.24
CA ALA A 138 6.91 13.03 11.92
C ALA A 138 5.73 13.27 10.96
N GLU A 139 5.92 14.10 9.94
CA GLU A 139 4.93 14.34 8.87
C GLU A 139 4.73 13.09 8.01
N GLU A 140 5.81 12.41 7.62
CA GLU A 140 5.72 11.16 6.84
C GLU A 140 5.02 10.04 7.64
N VAL A 141 5.26 9.96 8.95
CA VAL A 141 4.55 9.01 9.84
C VAL A 141 3.07 9.36 9.96
N GLU A 142 2.75 10.64 10.02
CA GLU A 142 1.38 11.15 10.03
C GLU A 142 0.64 10.80 8.74
N ASP A 143 1.27 11.03 7.58
CA ASP A 143 0.73 10.68 6.25
C ASP A 143 0.37 9.18 6.19
N VAL A 144 1.28 8.30 6.63
CA VAL A 144 1.01 6.86 6.69
C VAL A 144 -0.17 6.55 7.62
N SER A 145 -0.18 7.15 8.82
CA SER A 145 -1.25 6.89 9.78
C SER A 145 -2.61 7.32 9.26
N GLN A 146 -2.72 8.46 8.59
CA GLN A 146 -3.99 8.95 8.06
C GLN A 146 -4.47 8.12 6.88
N ALA A 147 -3.56 7.71 5.99
CA ALA A 147 -3.89 6.79 4.91
C ALA A 147 -4.46 5.48 5.44
N ILE A 148 -3.85 4.90 6.48
CA ILE A 148 -4.37 3.70 7.14
C ILE A 148 -5.70 3.99 7.86
N GLN A 149 -5.90 5.16 8.44
CA GLN A 149 -7.17 5.46 9.10
C GLN A 149 -8.34 5.56 8.11
N ASN A 150 -8.06 5.99 6.88
CA ASN A 150 -9.07 6.25 5.85
C ASN A 150 -9.18 5.12 4.79
N HIS A 151 -8.45 4.01 4.92
CA HIS A 151 -8.34 3.00 3.84
C HIS A 151 -9.59 2.13 3.62
N GLU A 152 -10.59 2.19 4.50
CA GLU A 152 -11.82 1.42 4.35
C GLU A 152 -12.76 2.07 3.33
N ALA A 153 -13.20 1.28 2.33
CA ALA A 153 -14.22 1.73 1.41
C ALA A 153 -15.57 1.96 2.14
N PHE A 154 -16.33 2.95 1.67
CA PHE A 154 -17.69 3.26 2.12
C PHE A 154 -17.81 3.77 3.58
N ARG A 155 -16.70 4.26 4.17
CA ARG A 155 -16.70 5.08 5.39
C ARG A 155 -16.44 6.55 5.04
N ASP A 156 -16.96 7.45 5.87
CA ASP A 156 -16.63 8.86 5.75
C ASP A 156 -15.14 9.05 6.03
N THR A 157 -14.42 9.61 5.06
CA THR A 157 -13.00 9.92 5.21
C THR A 157 -12.83 11.06 6.21
N LEU A 158 -11.97 10.89 7.21
CA LEU A 158 -11.62 11.98 8.10
C LEU A 158 -10.83 13.04 7.34
N ALA A 159 -11.05 14.30 7.69
CA ALA A 159 -10.31 15.42 7.10
C ALA A 159 -8.80 15.20 7.28
N ILE A 160 -8.10 15.08 6.16
CA ILE A 160 -6.66 14.88 6.13
C ILE A 160 -6.00 16.13 6.75
N SER A 161 -5.34 15.93 7.89
CA SER A 161 -4.76 17.04 8.68
C SER A 161 -3.46 17.56 8.07
N THR A 162 -2.96 16.90 7.03
CA THR A 162 -1.68 17.21 6.40
C THR A 162 -1.78 18.57 5.72
N ARG A 163 -0.89 19.49 6.07
CA ARG A 163 -0.85 20.86 5.53
C ARG A 163 -0.32 20.96 4.09
N THR A 164 -0.14 19.83 3.40
CA THR A 164 0.46 19.81 2.06
C THR A 164 -0.41 19.02 1.09
N PRO A 165 -0.54 19.44 -0.18
CA PRO A 165 -1.21 18.68 -1.24
C PRO A 165 -0.64 17.27 -1.47
N ARG A 166 0.50 16.95 -0.85
CA ARG A 166 1.25 15.71 -1.06
C ARG A 166 0.79 14.57 -0.16
N GLY A 167 0.23 14.86 1.03
CA GLY A 167 -0.34 13.85 1.92
C GLY A 167 -1.67 13.29 1.40
N LEU A 168 -2.39 14.07 0.58
CA LEU A 168 -3.62 13.63 -0.11
C LEU A 168 -3.36 12.42 -1.00
N LEU A 169 -2.29 12.44 -1.80
CA LEU A 169 -1.93 11.35 -2.71
C LEU A 169 -1.53 10.04 -2.01
N VAL A 170 -1.25 10.08 -0.70
CA VAL A 170 -0.96 8.88 0.09
C VAL A 170 -2.25 8.25 0.63
N CYS A 171 -3.30 9.06 0.79
CA CYS A 171 -4.57 8.66 1.39
C CYS A 171 -5.66 8.29 0.36
N ASP A 172 -5.45 8.60 -0.92
CA ASP A 172 -6.27 8.15 -2.05
C ASP A 172 -6.04 6.64 -2.35
#